data_AF-A0A949MVX7-F1
#
_entry.id   AF-A0A949MVX7-F1
#
_cell.length_a   1.000
_cell.length_b   1.000
_cell.length_c   1.000
_cell.angle_alpha   90.00
_cell.angle_beta   90.00
_cell.angle_gamma   90.00
#
_symmetry.space_group_name_H-M   'P 1'
#
loop_
_entity.id
_entity.type
_entity.pdbx_description
1 polymer ?
#
loop_
_entity_poly.entity_id
_entity_poly.type
_entity_poly.pdbx_seq_one_letter_code
_entity_poly.pdbx_strand_id
1 'polypeptide(L)'
;MPESHPSPASAAPAFYARPRFLAPGAWRDWWSVLHPPYTLLHLSLVTIGACLSGPLLLWRLVASLIAFFLAVGVGAHCLDELHGRPLGTTLPRWALLAGAATGLGGAIALGVLGVFLVGPWMGAFIVVGAVVAVGYNLELFAGRLHNRVVVATAWGGFPILTAYFAQHDRLGVAAVLAAGFGAMVTLAQQQLSTPARHLRRRTASLEGVARLRDGSEEEVTVDTVLAPLESALRTLCRAGPLLALALLAARVTSH
;
A
#
# COMPACT_ATOMS: atom_id res chain seq x y z
N MET A 1 8.26 -39.80 30.34
CA MET A 1 8.31 -38.34 30.17
C MET A 1 7.76 -38.04 28.79
N PRO A 2 6.60 -37.39 28.64
CA PRO A 2 6.11 -36.99 27.33
C PRO A 2 6.99 -35.82 26.83
N GLU A 3 7.59 -36.00 25.65
CA GLU A 3 8.34 -34.96 24.94
C GLU A 3 7.44 -33.76 24.71
N SER A 4 7.81 -32.62 25.28
CA SER A 4 7.18 -31.34 24.99
C SER A 4 7.53 -30.96 23.56
N HIS A 5 6.61 -31.16 22.61
CA HIS A 5 6.71 -30.54 21.30
C HIS A 5 6.86 -29.02 21.51
N PRO A 6 7.89 -28.36 20.95
CA PRO A 6 7.98 -26.92 21.01
C PRO A 6 6.71 -26.35 20.38
N SER A 7 6.00 -25.51 21.13
CA SER A 7 4.91 -24.69 20.60
C SER A 7 5.40 -24.02 19.31
N PRO A 8 4.61 -23.98 18.22
CA PRO A 8 5.02 -23.32 17.00
C PRO A 8 5.41 -21.89 17.36
N ALA A 9 6.69 -21.55 17.19
CA ALA A 9 7.21 -20.22 17.44
C ALA A 9 6.28 -19.24 16.72
N SER A 10 5.59 -18.39 17.49
CA SER A 10 4.62 -17.48 16.90
C SER A 10 5.38 -16.55 15.96
N ALA A 11 5.17 -16.72 14.66
CA ALA A 11 5.64 -15.85 13.58
C ALA A 11 5.71 -14.39 14.04
N ALA A 12 6.91 -13.80 14.02
CA ALA A 12 7.07 -12.40 14.42
C ALA A 12 6.18 -11.50 13.54
N PRO A 13 5.35 -10.63 14.12
CA PRO A 13 4.49 -9.73 13.36
C PRO A 13 5.35 -8.78 12.52
N ALA A 14 4.84 -8.34 11.36
CA ALA A 14 5.53 -7.34 10.56
C ALA A 14 5.75 -6.04 11.36
N PHE A 15 6.77 -5.24 11.02
CA PHE A 15 7.16 -4.02 11.77
C PHE A 15 6.04 -2.99 12.06
N TYR A 16 4.93 -3.04 11.31
CA TYR A 16 3.78 -2.15 11.44
C TYR A 16 2.54 -2.83 12.03
N ALA A 17 2.56 -4.16 12.14
CA ALA A 17 1.49 -4.95 12.68
C ALA A 17 1.58 -4.99 14.22
N ARG A 18 0.42 -5.06 14.88
CA ARG A 18 0.31 -5.17 16.34
C ARG A 18 1.04 -4.07 17.12
N PRO A 19 0.70 -2.78 16.90
CA PRO A 19 1.29 -1.68 17.65
C PRO A 19 1.11 -1.88 19.16
N ARG A 20 2.18 -1.65 19.93
CA ARG A 20 2.19 -1.81 21.39
C ARG A 20 1.21 -0.86 22.11
N PHE A 21 0.86 0.25 21.48
CA PHE A 21 -0.07 1.24 22.03
C PHE A 21 -1.56 0.89 21.86
N LEU A 22 -1.90 -0.19 21.14
CA LEU A 22 -3.27 -0.69 21.04
C LEU A 22 -3.42 -2.00 21.80
N ALA A 23 -4.47 -2.12 22.61
CA ALA A 23 -4.83 -3.39 23.25
C ALA A 23 -5.13 -4.49 22.20
N PRO A 24 -4.93 -5.78 22.51
CA PRO A 24 -5.41 -6.86 21.67
C PRO A 24 -6.92 -6.74 21.43
N GLY A 25 -7.37 -6.91 20.19
CA GLY A 25 -8.80 -6.84 19.83
C GLY A 25 -9.04 -6.11 18.50
N ALA A 26 -10.30 -5.76 18.25
CA ALA A 26 -10.77 -5.24 16.96
C ALA A 26 -10.01 -4.00 16.47
N TRP A 27 -9.59 -3.10 17.37
CA TRP A 27 -8.82 -1.91 16.95
C TRP A 27 -7.42 -2.23 16.45
N ARG A 28 -6.76 -3.23 17.02
CA ARG A 28 -5.45 -3.70 16.54
C ARG A 28 -5.58 -4.39 15.18
N ASP A 29 -6.70 -5.05 14.94
CA ASP A 29 -7.01 -5.67 13.65
C ASP A 29 -7.32 -4.61 12.60
N TRP A 30 -8.15 -3.61 12.92
CA TRP A 30 -8.39 -2.47 12.04
C TRP A 30 -7.11 -1.68 11.72
N TRP A 31 -6.20 -1.53 12.69
CA TRP A 31 -4.87 -0.98 12.44
C TRP A 31 -4.09 -1.83 11.43
N SER A 32 -4.15 -3.15 11.57
CA SER A 32 -3.45 -4.06 10.65
C SER A 32 -4.04 -4.01 9.24
N VAL A 33 -5.39 -3.98 9.13
CA VAL A 33 -6.12 -3.75 7.87
C VAL A 33 -5.77 -2.40 7.26
N LEU A 34 -5.71 -1.33 8.05
CA LEU A 34 -5.36 0.00 7.55
C LEU A 34 -3.94 0.03 6.95
N HIS A 35 -3.06 -0.87 7.37
CA HIS A 35 -1.72 -1.01 6.83
C HIS A 35 -0.92 0.32 6.78
N PRO A 36 -0.79 1.07 7.90
CA PRO A 36 -0.61 2.52 7.83
C PRO A 36 0.64 3.01 7.08
N PRO A 37 1.84 2.39 7.22
CA PRO A 37 3.00 2.86 6.47
C PRO A 37 2.82 2.75 4.96
N TYR A 38 2.13 1.70 4.50
CA TYR A 38 1.87 1.52 3.08
C TYR A 38 0.71 2.37 2.61
N THR A 39 -0.36 2.53 3.40
CA THR A 39 -1.42 3.50 3.06
C THR A 39 -0.84 4.90 2.93
N LEU A 40 0.03 5.30 3.86
CA LEU A 40 0.71 6.59 3.79
C LEU A 40 1.64 6.69 2.58
N LEU A 41 2.36 5.63 2.22
CA LEU A 41 3.13 5.56 0.98
C LEU A 41 2.23 5.78 -0.25
N HIS A 42 1.06 5.14 -0.34
CA HIS A 42 0.11 5.34 -1.45
C HIS A 42 -0.45 6.76 -1.50
N LEU A 43 -0.84 7.32 -0.35
CA LEU A 43 -1.29 8.72 -0.28
C LEU A 43 -0.20 9.70 -0.68
N SER A 44 1.08 9.36 -0.43
CA SER A 44 2.19 10.17 -0.92
C SER A 44 2.25 10.22 -2.45
N LEU A 45 1.94 9.10 -3.13
CA LEU A 45 1.88 9.05 -4.60
C LEU A 45 0.75 9.93 -5.15
N VAL A 46 -0.41 9.95 -4.48
CA VAL A 46 -1.52 10.88 -4.79
C VAL A 46 -1.06 12.33 -4.69
N THR A 47 -0.42 12.70 -3.58
CA THR A 47 0.09 14.06 -3.38
C THR A 47 1.15 14.44 -4.41
N ILE A 48 2.08 13.53 -4.72
CA ILE A 48 3.08 13.74 -5.78
C ILE A 48 2.37 14.09 -7.08
N GLY A 49 1.44 13.25 -7.55
CA GLY A 49 0.70 13.48 -8.79
C GLY A 49 -0.04 14.81 -8.82
N ALA A 50 -0.77 15.14 -7.76
CA ALA A 50 -1.48 16.41 -7.65
C ALA A 50 -0.55 17.64 -7.65
N CYS A 51 0.69 17.50 -7.16
CA CYS A 51 1.64 18.61 -7.05
C CYS A 51 2.60 18.72 -8.23
N LEU A 52 2.52 17.88 -9.26
CA LEU A 52 3.46 17.94 -10.39
C LEU A 52 3.32 19.22 -11.22
N SER A 53 2.12 19.81 -11.31
CA SER A 53 1.87 21.05 -12.05
C SER A 53 1.06 22.04 -11.23
N GLY A 54 1.13 23.32 -11.58
CA GLY A 54 0.38 24.39 -10.96
C GLY A 54 -0.70 24.95 -11.91
N PRO A 55 -1.71 25.67 -11.38
CA PRO A 55 -1.96 25.92 -9.95
C PRO A 55 -2.49 24.69 -9.22
N LEU A 56 -2.20 24.59 -7.91
CA LEU A 56 -2.71 23.52 -7.06
C LEU A 56 -4.05 23.93 -6.43
N LEU A 57 -5.12 23.18 -6.69
CA LEU A 57 -6.39 23.35 -6.00
C LEU A 57 -6.42 22.45 -4.77
N LEU A 58 -6.30 23.05 -3.57
CA LEU A 58 -6.18 22.30 -2.31
C LEU A 58 -7.40 21.41 -2.06
N TRP A 59 -8.61 21.87 -2.38
CA TRP A 59 -9.83 21.07 -2.19
C TRP A 59 -9.84 19.83 -3.10
N ARG A 60 -9.29 19.90 -4.32
CA ARG A 60 -9.14 18.75 -5.23
C ARG A 60 -8.08 17.77 -4.72
N LEU A 61 -7.03 18.26 -4.09
CA LEU A 61 -6.01 17.42 -3.44
C LEU A 61 -6.64 16.66 -2.26
N VAL A 62 -7.34 17.37 -1.37
CA VAL A 62 -8.01 16.75 -0.21
C VAL A 62 -9.05 15.72 -0.67
N ALA A 63 -9.88 16.04 -1.67
CA ALA A 63 -10.83 15.08 -2.23
C ALA A 63 -10.15 13.83 -2.80
N SER A 64 -9.03 14.01 -3.52
CA SER A 64 -8.23 12.89 -4.05
C SER A 64 -7.63 12.04 -2.93
N LEU A 65 -7.09 12.66 -1.87
CA LEU A 65 -6.56 11.96 -0.71
C LEU A 65 -7.62 11.15 0.03
N ILE A 66 -8.81 11.73 0.24
CA ILE A 66 -9.94 11.02 0.86
C ILE A 66 -10.38 9.87 -0.03
N ALA A 67 -10.55 10.09 -1.33
CA ALA A 67 -10.97 9.05 -2.27
C ALA A 67 -9.98 7.87 -2.29
N PHE A 68 -8.66 8.13 -2.36
CA PHE A 68 -7.66 7.06 -2.31
C PHE A 68 -7.54 6.41 -0.93
N PHE A 69 -7.64 7.17 0.16
CA PHE A 69 -7.68 6.60 1.51
C PHE A 69 -8.85 5.60 1.64
N LEU A 70 -10.04 6.00 1.20
CA LEU A 70 -11.22 5.15 1.21
C LEU A 70 -11.06 3.94 0.27
N ALA A 71 -10.56 4.15 -0.95
CA ALA A 71 -10.42 3.08 -1.94
C ALA A 71 -9.36 2.06 -1.55
N VAL A 72 -8.12 2.49 -1.29
CA VAL A 72 -7.00 1.57 -1.06
C VAL A 72 -6.70 1.34 0.41
N GLY A 73 -6.78 2.39 1.25
CA GLY A 73 -6.48 2.30 2.68
C GLY A 73 -7.54 1.55 3.49
N VAL A 74 -8.78 1.54 3.01
CA VAL A 74 -9.92 0.83 3.63
C VAL A 74 -10.47 -0.24 2.70
N GLY A 75 -10.99 0.14 1.53
CA GLY A 75 -11.76 -0.73 0.66
C GLY A 75 -10.99 -1.96 0.18
N ALA A 76 -9.87 -1.73 -0.50
CA ALA A 76 -8.99 -2.76 -1.02
C ALA A 76 -8.42 -3.66 0.08
N HIS A 77 -7.96 -3.07 1.20
CA HIS A 77 -7.46 -3.87 2.31
C HIS A 77 -8.53 -4.73 2.98
N CYS A 78 -9.77 -4.27 3.07
CA CYS A 78 -10.88 -5.10 3.52
C CYS A 78 -11.18 -6.25 2.55
N LEU A 79 -11.12 -6.01 1.24
CA LEU A 79 -11.27 -7.06 0.23
C LEU A 79 -10.14 -8.09 0.28
N ASP A 80 -8.90 -7.63 0.42
CA ASP A 80 -7.72 -8.50 0.56
C ASP A 80 -7.86 -9.37 1.81
N GLU A 81 -8.28 -8.76 2.93
CA GLU A 81 -8.46 -9.50 4.18
C GLU A 81 -9.66 -10.47 4.13
N LEU A 82 -10.70 -10.16 3.34
CA LEU A 82 -11.78 -11.11 3.05
C LEU A 82 -11.28 -12.33 2.27
N HIS A 83 -10.27 -12.16 1.42
CA HIS A 83 -9.69 -13.19 0.58
C HIS A 83 -8.53 -13.91 1.28
N GLY A 84 -8.87 -14.86 2.16
CA GLY A 84 -7.87 -15.77 2.75
C GLY A 84 -7.11 -15.24 3.96
N ARG A 85 -7.51 -14.09 4.53
CA ARG A 85 -6.97 -13.53 5.79
C ARG A 85 -5.44 -13.35 5.78
N PRO A 86 -4.85 -12.70 4.76
CA PRO A 86 -3.41 -12.49 4.70
C PRO A 86 -2.86 -11.73 5.92
N LEU A 87 -3.63 -10.89 6.60
CA LEU A 87 -3.17 -10.17 7.80
C LEU A 87 -3.42 -10.95 9.09
N GLY A 88 -4.20 -12.03 9.03
CA GLY A 88 -4.54 -12.88 10.16
C GLY A 88 -5.43 -12.19 11.18
N THR A 89 -6.32 -11.29 10.74
CA THR A 89 -7.25 -10.58 11.64
C THR A 89 -8.40 -11.47 12.09
N THR A 90 -8.97 -11.13 13.24
CA THR A 90 -10.14 -11.77 13.83
C THR A 90 -11.46 -11.05 13.52
N LEU A 91 -11.42 -10.00 12.68
CA LEU A 91 -12.61 -9.23 12.32
C LEU A 91 -13.68 -10.12 11.67
N PRO A 92 -14.96 -10.02 12.05
CA PRO A 92 -16.01 -10.81 11.42
C PRO A 92 -16.21 -10.40 9.96
N ARG A 93 -16.64 -11.35 9.12
CA ARG A 93 -16.82 -11.15 7.66
C ARG A 93 -17.67 -9.92 7.32
N TRP A 94 -18.74 -9.68 8.07
CA TRP A 94 -19.63 -8.54 7.83
C TRP A 94 -18.91 -7.19 7.99
N ALA A 95 -17.97 -7.08 8.93
CA ALA A 95 -17.24 -5.84 9.19
C ALA A 95 -16.30 -5.52 8.04
N LEU A 96 -15.64 -6.54 7.47
CA LEU A 96 -14.83 -6.36 6.27
C LEU A 96 -15.67 -6.04 5.03
N LEU A 97 -16.83 -6.69 4.86
CA LEU A 97 -17.75 -6.34 3.77
C LEU A 97 -18.25 -4.89 3.90
N ALA A 98 -18.59 -4.45 5.10
CA ALA A 98 -18.99 -3.07 5.38
C ALA A 98 -17.85 -2.09 5.10
N GLY A 99 -16.62 -2.39 5.51
CA GLY A 99 -15.44 -1.57 5.21
C GLY A 99 -15.13 -1.52 3.71
N ALA A 100 -15.22 -2.66 3.01
CA ALA A 100 -15.06 -2.74 1.56
C ALA A 100 -16.10 -1.88 0.82
N ALA A 101 -17.38 -2.03 1.19
CA ALA A 101 -18.49 -1.30 0.57
C ALA A 101 -18.43 0.20 0.86
N THR A 102 -18.17 0.60 2.11
CA THR A 102 -18.08 2.02 2.47
C THR A 102 -16.84 2.68 1.89
N GLY A 103 -15.69 2.00 1.91
CA GLY A 103 -14.45 2.47 1.31
C GLY A 103 -14.56 2.66 -0.20
N LEU A 104 -14.91 1.60 -0.94
CA LEU A 104 -15.03 1.69 -2.40
C LEU A 104 -16.20 2.58 -2.83
N GLY A 105 -17.35 2.46 -2.18
CA GLY A 105 -18.53 3.27 -2.48
C GLY A 105 -18.27 4.76 -2.25
N GLY A 106 -17.63 5.13 -1.14
CA GLY A 106 -17.28 6.52 -0.85
C GLY A 106 -16.26 7.09 -1.84
N ALA A 107 -15.25 6.29 -2.23
CA ALA A 107 -14.29 6.70 -3.25
C ALA A 107 -14.93 6.90 -4.63
N ILE A 108 -15.80 5.98 -5.05
CA ILE A 108 -16.56 6.08 -6.31
C ILE A 108 -17.46 7.32 -6.29
N ALA A 109 -18.17 7.58 -5.19
CA ALA A 109 -19.03 8.76 -5.05
C ALA A 109 -18.23 10.07 -5.21
N LEU A 110 -17.05 10.17 -4.57
CA LEU A 110 -16.15 11.30 -4.78
C LEU A 110 -15.64 11.40 -6.22
N GLY A 111 -15.31 10.27 -6.84
CA GLY A 111 -14.93 10.22 -8.26
C GLY A 111 -16.04 10.73 -9.17
N VAL A 112 -17.29 10.33 -8.93
CA VAL A 112 -18.47 10.78 -9.70
C VAL A 112 -18.66 12.28 -9.56
N LEU A 113 -18.46 12.87 -8.38
CA LEU A 113 -18.41 14.34 -8.25
C LEU A 113 -17.28 14.94 -9.12
N GLY A 114 -16.13 14.28 -9.18
CA GLY A 114 -15.02 14.64 -10.08
C GLY A 114 -15.38 14.62 -11.57
N VAL A 115 -16.30 13.75 -12.01
CA VAL A 115 -16.80 13.73 -13.40
C VAL A 115 -17.44 15.07 -13.78
N PHE A 116 -18.22 15.66 -12.86
CA PHE A 116 -18.90 16.93 -13.09
C PHE A 116 -18.00 18.15 -12.84
N LEU A 117 -17.05 18.03 -11.91
CA LEU A 117 -16.20 19.15 -11.47
C LEU A 117 -14.87 19.27 -12.21
N VAL A 118 -14.39 18.18 -12.82
CA VAL A 118 -13.09 18.10 -13.51
C VAL A 118 -13.33 17.82 -14.99
N GLY A 119 -13.97 16.70 -15.32
CA GLY A 119 -14.26 16.33 -16.70
C GLY A 119 -14.72 14.86 -16.84
N PRO A 120 -15.41 14.52 -17.96
CA PRO A 120 -16.06 13.23 -18.14
C PRO A 120 -15.09 12.04 -18.12
N TRP A 121 -13.83 12.26 -18.51
CA TRP A 121 -12.79 11.24 -18.52
C TRP A 121 -12.40 10.74 -17.12
N MET A 122 -12.76 11.46 -16.05
CA MET A 122 -12.68 10.94 -14.68
C MET A 122 -13.45 9.61 -14.55
N GLY A 123 -14.53 9.43 -15.31
CA GLY A 123 -15.28 8.17 -15.37
C GLY A 123 -14.42 6.96 -15.75
N ALA A 124 -13.45 7.13 -16.66
CA ALA A 124 -12.54 6.05 -17.04
C ALA A 124 -11.62 5.64 -15.88
N PHE A 125 -11.09 6.61 -15.12
CA PHE A 125 -10.30 6.33 -13.91
C PHE A 125 -11.12 5.60 -12.86
N ILE A 126 -12.38 5.99 -12.63
CA ILE A 126 -13.27 5.31 -11.68
C ILE A 126 -13.48 3.85 -12.08
N VAL A 127 -13.80 3.59 -13.35
CA VAL A 127 -14.03 2.23 -13.86
C VAL A 127 -12.78 1.39 -13.72
N VAL A 128 -11.62 1.87 -14.17
CA VAL A 128 -10.34 1.16 -14.05
C VAL A 128 -10.01 0.89 -12.58
N GLY A 129 -10.13 1.90 -11.72
CA GLY A 129 -9.86 1.79 -10.30
C GLY A 129 -10.75 0.76 -9.61
N ALA A 130 -12.06 0.77 -9.88
CA ALA A 130 -13.01 -0.18 -9.31
C ALA A 130 -12.75 -1.61 -9.78
N VAL A 131 -12.51 -1.81 -11.09
CA VAL A 131 -12.21 -3.12 -11.66
C VAL A 131 -10.93 -3.69 -11.07
N VAL A 132 -9.88 -2.88 -10.97
CA VAL A 132 -8.59 -3.34 -10.42
C VAL A 132 -8.68 -3.58 -8.91
N ALA A 133 -9.30 -2.68 -8.14
CA ALA A 133 -9.45 -2.85 -6.70
C ALA A 133 -10.24 -4.12 -6.35
N VAL A 134 -11.33 -4.41 -7.08
CA VAL A 134 -12.13 -5.62 -6.83
C VAL A 134 -11.43 -6.85 -7.39
N GLY A 135 -10.99 -6.80 -8.64
CA GLY A 135 -10.45 -7.95 -9.36
C GLY A 135 -9.11 -8.45 -8.81
N TYR A 136 -8.24 -7.54 -8.36
CA TYR A 136 -6.94 -7.91 -7.79
C TYR A 136 -7.08 -8.56 -6.41
N ASN A 137 -7.86 -7.94 -5.51
CA ASN A 137 -7.93 -8.36 -4.11
C ASN A 137 -8.78 -9.62 -3.91
N LEU A 138 -9.83 -9.82 -4.72
CA LEU A 138 -10.62 -11.05 -4.70
C LEU A 138 -10.10 -12.11 -5.68
N GLU A 139 -8.96 -11.87 -6.32
CA GLU A 139 -8.35 -12.75 -7.34
C GLU A 139 -9.36 -13.21 -8.43
N LEU A 140 -10.24 -12.30 -8.86
CA LEU A 140 -11.20 -12.57 -9.91
C LEU A 140 -10.49 -12.95 -11.22
N PHE A 141 -11.23 -13.56 -12.14
CA PHE A 141 -10.70 -14.02 -13.44
C PHE A 141 -9.56 -15.03 -13.29
N ALA A 142 -9.67 -15.94 -12.33
CA ALA A 142 -8.66 -16.95 -12.00
C ALA A 142 -7.28 -16.32 -11.66
N GLY A 143 -7.28 -15.18 -10.97
CA GLY A 143 -6.06 -14.50 -10.53
C GLY A 143 -5.25 -13.83 -11.64
N ARG A 144 -5.77 -13.70 -12.88
CA ARG A 144 -5.03 -13.06 -13.99
C ARG A 144 -4.58 -11.64 -13.68
N LEU A 145 -5.36 -10.90 -12.89
CA LEU A 145 -5.01 -9.55 -12.44
C LEU A 145 -4.06 -9.54 -11.25
N HIS A 146 -3.92 -10.64 -10.52
CA HIS A 146 -3.08 -10.73 -9.32
C HIS A 146 -1.62 -11.00 -9.69
N ASN A 147 -0.95 -10.01 -10.27
CA ASN A 147 0.44 -10.12 -10.70
C ASN A 147 1.26 -8.85 -10.43
N ARG A 148 2.59 -8.97 -10.54
CA ARG A 148 3.55 -7.89 -10.24
C ARG A 148 3.38 -6.66 -11.12
N VAL A 149 2.92 -6.81 -12.36
CA VAL A 149 2.73 -5.67 -13.27
C VAL A 149 1.49 -4.88 -12.85
N VAL A 150 0.38 -5.56 -12.56
CA VAL A 150 -0.87 -4.90 -12.15
C VAL A 150 -0.69 -4.18 -10.83
N VAL A 151 -0.10 -4.81 -9.82
CA VAL A 151 0.15 -4.12 -8.54
C VAL A 151 1.10 -2.93 -8.70
N ALA A 152 2.20 -3.06 -9.45
CA ALA A 152 3.10 -1.94 -9.71
C ALA A 152 2.39 -0.76 -10.37
N THR A 153 1.66 -1.03 -11.45
CA THR A 153 1.00 0.01 -12.23
C THR A 153 -0.23 0.58 -11.52
N ALA A 154 -1.06 -0.23 -10.88
CA ALA A 154 -2.32 0.21 -10.29
C ALA A 154 -2.22 0.71 -8.84
N TRP A 155 -1.28 0.22 -8.05
CA TRP A 155 -1.01 0.75 -6.70
C TRP A 155 0.10 1.80 -6.72
N GLY A 156 1.01 1.77 -7.70
CA GLY A 156 2.09 2.75 -7.84
C GLY A 156 1.79 3.90 -8.81
N GLY A 157 1.53 3.59 -10.09
CA GLY A 157 1.41 4.60 -11.13
C GLY A 157 0.04 5.27 -11.21
N PHE A 158 -1.03 4.48 -11.10
CA PHE A 158 -2.40 4.94 -11.22
C PHE A 158 -2.78 6.05 -10.22
N PRO A 159 -2.40 6.00 -8.92
CA PRO A 159 -2.70 7.10 -8.00
C PRO A 159 -2.13 8.45 -8.43
N ILE A 160 -0.93 8.44 -9.03
CA ILE A 160 -0.28 9.65 -9.57
C ILE A 160 -1.07 10.19 -10.75
N LEU A 161 -1.41 9.33 -11.72
CA LEU A 161 -2.16 9.74 -12.91
C LEU A 161 -3.54 10.27 -12.55
N THR A 162 -4.26 9.58 -11.67
CA THR A 162 -5.60 9.98 -11.23
C THR A 162 -5.55 11.31 -10.50
N ALA A 163 -4.59 11.53 -9.60
CA ALA A 163 -4.47 12.77 -8.85
C ALA A 163 -4.05 13.96 -9.74
N TYR A 164 -3.14 13.71 -10.70
CA TYR A 164 -2.75 14.71 -11.69
C TYR A 164 -3.95 15.10 -12.57
N PHE A 165 -4.68 14.09 -13.08
CA PHE A 165 -5.86 14.31 -13.90
C PHE A 165 -6.95 15.04 -13.11
N ALA A 166 -7.19 14.65 -11.85
CA ALA A 166 -8.14 15.32 -10.97
C ALA A 166 -7.80 16.82 -10.80
N GLN A 167 -6.52 17.18 -10.77
CA GLN A 167 -6.11 18.58 -10.69
C GLN A 167 -6.27 19.33 -12.02
N HIS A 168 -5.94 18.70 -13.15
CA HIS A 168 -5.66 19.43 -14.39
C HIS A 168 -6.52 19.05 -15.61
N ASP A 169 -7.43 18.07 -15.49
CA ASP A 169 -8.29 17.54 -16.58
C ASP A 169 -7.51 17.14 -17.85
N ARG A 170 -6.25 16.77 -17.69
CA ARG A 170 -5.37 16.30 -18.77
C ARG A 170 -4.26 15.45 -18.19
N LEU A 171 -3.59 14.69 -19.05
CA LEU A 171 -2.33 14.03 -18.72
C LEU A 171 -1.18 14.74 -19.42
N GLY A 172 -0.03 14.79 -18.76
CA GLY A 172 1.21 15.35 -19.31
C GLY A 172 2.36 14.37 -19.18
N VAL A 173 3.45 14.62 -19.91
CA VAL A 173 4.66 13.79 -19.89
C VAL A 173 5.19 13.64 -18.46
N ALA A 174 5.18 14.72 -17.66
CA ALA A 174 5.59 14.67 -16.26
C ALA A 174 4.74 13.69 -15.43
N ALA A 175 3.43 13.62 -15.67
CA ALA A 175 2.55 12.69 -14.96
C ALA A 175 2.83 11.23 -15.32
N VAL A 176 3.13 10.95 -16.60
CA VAL A 176 3.49 9.60 -17.06
C VAL A 176 4.83 9.15 -16.49
N LEU A 177 5.84 10.03 -16.50
CA LEU A 177 7.15 9.72 -15.90
C LEU A 177 7.03 9.49 -14.39
N ALA A 178 6.25 10.34 -13.70
CA ALA A 178 5.99 10.16 -12.29
C ALA A 178 5.20 8.87 -11.99
N ALA A 179 4.25 8.48 -12.86
CA ALA A 179 3.57 7.20 -12.74
C ALA A 179 4.54 6.02 -12.89
N GLY A 180 5.53 6.12 -13.78
CA GLY A 180 6.65 5.18 -13.87
C GLY A 180 7.45 5.11 -12.57
N PHE A 181 7.77 6.27 -11.97
CA PHE A 181 8.40 6.33 -10.65
C PHE A 181 7.56 5.61 -9.58
N GLY A 182 6.26 5.90 -9.49
CA GLY A 182 5.35 5.24 -8.54
C GLY A 182 5.32 3.73 -8.74
N ALA A 183 5.28 3.26 -9.99
CA ALA A 183 5.33 1.84 -10.29
C ALA A 183 6.64 1.17 -9.85
N MET A 184 7.78 1.83 -10.06
CA MET A 184 9.09 1.32 -9.62
C MET A 184 9.22 1.31 -8.09
N VAL A 185 8.68 2.32 -7.40
CA VAL A 185 8.61 2.35 -5.93
C VAL A 185 7.79 1.17 -5.41
N THR A 186 6.63 0.90 -6.01
CA THR A 186 5.78 -0.25 -5.64
C THR A 186 6.47 -1.58 -5.96
N LEU A 187 7.20 -1.70 -7.08
CA LEU A 187 7.99 -2.89 -7.39
C LEU A 187 9.11 -3.13 -6.37
N ALA A 188 9.87 -2.09 -6.01
CA ALA A 188 10.92 -2.18 -5.00
C ALA A 188 10.33 -2.61 -3.65
N GLN A 189 9.18 -2.04 -3.27
CA GLN A 189 8.43 -2.45 -2.10
C GLN A 189 8.07 -3.95 -2.15
N GLN A 190 7.61 -4.47 -3.29
CA GLN A 190 7.26 -5.88 -3.41
C GLN A 190 8.46 -6.82 -3.36
N GLN A 191 9.57 -6.41 -3.98
CA GLN A 191 10.83 -7.15 -3.97
C GLN A 191 11.38 -7.32 -2.55
N LEU A 192 11.16 -6.33 -1.68
CA LEU A 192 11.57 -6.39 -0.27
C LEU A 192 10.52 -7.09 0.61
N SER A 193 9.24 -6.79 0.42
CA SER A 193 8.18 -7.29 1.31
C SER A 193 7.82 -8.74 1.10
N THR A 194 7.99 -9.27 -0.11
CA THR A 194 7.70 -10.68 -0.42
C THR A 194 8.62 -11.64 0.34
N PRO A 195 9.96 -11.54 0.24
CA PRO A 195 10.86 -12.38 1.04
C PRO A 195 10.69 -12.13 2.54
N ALA A 196 10.51 -10.88 2.98
CA ALA A 196 10.25 -10.57 4.39
C ALA A 196 8.97 -11.25 4.93
N ARG A 197 7.91 -11.29 4.12
CA ARG A 197 6.66 -11.99 4.46
C ARG A 197 6.84 -13.51 4.46
N HIS A 198 7.61 -14.05 3.52
CA HIS A 198 7.94 -15.49 3.50
C HIS A 198 8.67 -15.89 4.78
N LEU A 199 9.74 -15.17 5.14
CA LEU A 199 10.51 -15.39 6.37
C LEU A 199 9.63 -15.34 7.61
N ARG A 200 8.80 -14.30 7.76
CA ARG A 200 7.94 -14.17 8.96
C ARG A 200 6.88 -15.25 9.07
N ARG A 201 6.28 -15.69 7.95
CA ARG A 201 5.03 -16.48 7.97
C ARG A 201 5.19 -17.94 7.61
N ARG A 202 6.26 -18.31 6.93
CA ARG A 202 6.46 -19.65 6.36
C ARG A 202 7.80 -20.30 6.75
N THR A 203 8.73 -19.55 7.32
CA THR A 203 10.03 -20.07 7.73
C THR A 203 10.01 -20.37 9.23
N ALA A 204 10.20 -21.64 9.59
CA ALA A 204 10.25 -22.07 11.00
C ALA A 204 11.60 -21.75 11.65
N SER A 205 12.70 -22.03 10.93
CA SER A 205 14.07 -21.67 11.31
C SER A 205 14.91 -21.43 10.06
N LEU A 206 16.00 -20.67 10.22
CA LEU A 206 17.05 -20.47 9.23
C LEU A 206 18.36 -20.48 10.01
N GLU A 207 19.23 -21.43 9.70
CA GLU A 207 20.52 -21.63 10.36
C GLU A 207 21.60 -21.74 9.29
N GLY A 208 22.66 -20.96 9.44
CA GLY A 208 23.78 -20.95 8.51
C GLY A 208 24.92 -20.09 9.02
N VAL A 209 26.07 -20.17 8.34
CA VAL A 209 27.24 -19.36 8.65
C VAL A 209 27.76 -18.74 7.35
N ALA A 210 27.87 -17.42 7.32
CA ALA A 210 28.50 -16.68 6.25
C ALA A 210 29.99 -16.53 6.58
N ARG A 211 30.86 -17.16 5.77
CA ARG A 211 32.30 -16.94 5.83
C ARG A 211 32.66 -15.73 5.00
N LEU A 212 33.13 -14.68 5.66
CA LEU A 212 33.55 -13.45 5.02
C LEU A 212 34.94 -13.61 4.39
N ARG A 213 35.27 -12.68 3.49
CA ARG A 213 36.54 -12.71 2.74
C ARG A 213 37.76 -12.50 3.63
N ASP A 214 37.58 -11.92 4.81
CA ASP A 214 38.63 -11.73 5.83
C ASP A 214 38.79 -12.95 6.76
N GLY A 215 38.03 -14.02 6.52
CA GLY A 215 38.05 -15.24 7.33
C GLY A 215 37.16 -15.19 8.57
N SER A 216 36.49 -14.06 8.85
CA SER A 216 35.50 -13.98 9.91
C SER A 216 34.23 -14.75 9.54
N GLU A 217 33.50 -15.21 10.55
CA GLU A 217 32.26 -15.95 10.40
C GLU A 217 31.10 -15.15 11.01
N GLU A 218 30.02 -15.01 10.26
CA GLU A 218 28.77 -14.39 10.73
C GLU A 218 27.64 -15.43 10.73
N GLU A 219 26.85 -15.46 11.79
CA GLU A 219 25.68 -16.34 11.86
C GLU A 219 24.55 -15.81 10.96
N VAL A 220 23.98 -16.69 10.14
CA VAL A 220 22.85 -16.39 9.27
C VAL A 220 21.59 -16.96 9.89
N THR A 221 20.82 -16.06 10.52
CA THR A 221 19.52 -16.36 11.13
C THR A 221 18.38 -15.64 10.40
N VAL A 222 17.13 -16.02 10.69
CA VAL A 222 15.94 -15.31 10.18
C VAL A 222 16.04 -13.81 10.45
N ASP A 223 16.46 -13.43 11.66
CA ASP A 223 16.55 -12.03 12.07
C ASP A 223 17.62 -11.27 11.29
N THR A 224 18.79 -11.88 11.07
CA THR A 224 19.87 -11.25 10.29
C THR A 224 19.45 -10.97 8.85
N VAL A 225 18.64 -11.84 8.23
CA VAL A 225 18.14 -11.66 6.85
C VAL A 225 16.92 -10.72 6.80
N LEU A 226 16.04 -10.78 7.80
CA LEU A 226 14.82 -9.98 7.86
C LEU A 226 15.10 -8.50 8.17
N ALA A 227 16.07 -8.22 9.04
CA ALA A 227 16.39 -6.87 9.51
C ALA A 227 16.66 -5.86 8.37
N PRO A 228 17.55 -6.11 7.38
CA PRO A 228 17.79 -5.16 6.30
C PRO A 228 16.56 -4.97 5.40
N LEU A 229 15.77 -6.02 5.16
CA LEU A 229 14.54 -5.93 4.36
C LEU A 229 13.51 -5.01 5.03
N GLU A 230 13.28 -5.18 6.33
CA GLU A 230 12.36 -4.31 7.08
C GLU A 230 12.89 -2.89 7.22
N SER A 231 14.20 -2.72 7.40
CA SER A 231 14.83 -1.41 7.45
C SER A 231 14.61 -0.65 6.14
N ALA A 232 14.86 -1.31 4.99
CA ALA A 232 14.62 -0.73 3.68
C ALA A 232 13.14 -0.39 3.46
N LEU A 233 12.21 -1.27 3.85
CA LEU A 233 10.77 -1.00 3.76
C LEU A 233 10.34 0.21 4.62
N ARG A 234 10.85 0.33 5.85
CA ARG A 234 10.60 1.48 6.73
C ARG A 234 11.10 2.78 6.09
N THR A 235 12.31 2.76 5.55
CA THR A 235 12.90 3.91 4.84
C THR A 235 12.07 4.29 3.63
N LEU A 236 11.65 3.32 2.81
CA LEU A 236 10.80 3.56 1.65
C LEU A 236 9.45 4.19 2.03
N CYS A 237 8.81 3.68 3.08
CA CYS A 237 7.54 4.23 3.59
C CYS A 237 7.67 5.66 4.17
N ARG A 238 8.89 6.10 4.52
CA ARG A 238 9.17 7.47 4.98
C ARG A 238 9.56 8.41 3.82
N ALA A 239 10.31 7.89 2.85
CA ALA A 239 10.81 8.66 1.72
C ALA A 239 9.67 9.23 0.85
N GLY A 240 8.64 8.43 0.56
CA GLY A 240 7.48 8.87 -0.23
C GLY A 240 6.77 10.08 0.40
N PRO A 241 6.31 9.99 1.66
CA PRO A 241 5.67 11.12 2.35
C PRO A 241 6.55 12.37 2.45
N LEU A 242 7.86 12.22 2.67
CA LEU A 242 8.78 13.36 2.68
C LEU A 242 8.86 14.06 1.31
N LEU A 243 8.96 13.30 0.22
CA LEU A 243 8.93 13.85 -1.13
C LEU A 243 7.58 14.54 -1.44
N ALA A 244 6.48 13.90 -1.08
CA ALA A 244 5.13 14.46 -1.22
C ALA A 244 4.98 15.80 -0.50
N LEU A 245 5.44 15.89 0.75
CA LEU A 245 5.42 17.12 1.54
C LEU A 245 6.34 18.20 0.93
N ALA A 246 7.50 17.83 0.41
CA ALA A 246 8.40 18.76 -0.26
C ALA A 246 7.75 19.37 -1.53
N LEU A 247 7.10 18.54 -2.35
CA LEU A 247 6.39 19.02 -3.54
C LEU A 247 5.17 19.87 -3.19
N LEU A 248 4.41 19.48 -2.17
CA LEU A 248 3.28 20.26 -1.66
C LEU A 248 3.75 21.64 -1.17
N ALA A 249 4.79 21.67 -0.33
CA ALA A 249 5.38 22.90 0.17
C ALA A 249 5.83 23.80 -0.99
N ALA A 250 6.59 23.24 -1.95
CA ALA A 250 7.02 23.98 -3.13
C ALA A 250 5.86 24.57 -3.93
N ARG A 251 4.73 23.86 -4.06
CA ARG A 251 3.56 24.36 -4.80
C ARG A 251 2.78 25.43 -4.06
N VAL A 252 2.72 25.36 -2.73
CA VAL A 252 2.02 26.35 -1.91
C VAL A 252 2.86 27.60 -1.68
N THR A 253 4.19 27.53 -1.77
CA THR A 253 5.06 28.70 -1.59
C THR A 253 5.43 29.41 -2.89
N SER A 254 5.28 28.77 -4.05
CA SER A 254 5.59 29.37 -5.37
C SER A 254 4.49 30.29 -5.89
N HIS A 255 3.86 31.09 -5.02
CA HIS A 255 2.87 32.11 -5.38
C HIS A 255 3.51 33.29 -6.11
#